data_AF-A0A8S2QUU5-F1
#
_entry.id   AF-A0A8S2QUU5-F1
#
_cell.length_a   1.000
_cell.length_b   1.000
_cell.length_c   1.000
_cell.angle_alpha   90.00
_cell.angle_beta   90.00
_cell.angle_gamma   90.00
#
_symmetry.space_group_name_H-M   'P 1'
#
loop_
_entity.id
_entity.type
_entity.pdbx_description
1 polymer ?
#
loop_
_entity_poly.entity_id
_entity_poly.type
_entity_poly.pdbx_seq_one_letter_code
_entity_poly.pdbx_strand_id
1 'polypeptide(L)'
;MWWTIILYTSLLYVFYRFINYWIIKPWQVQRDFWNQGIPGRYTPIVGDILRQRRAYLADKPFSYVEEASAEFGDYYHTSFGPLPCLNISDPALIESVLKTNSQFYHKSELARAIASTVLGYENIVLAEDENHTRHRRLVNPIFQHQNTISMISSMVDIVTTFLKKWENETNDKTYPLILDVSKEMSNLTLDIITGCVFGIETMKNKYIHDKIYQSVKIAIEEIEKRIYNMIIIIPILNQLPLLGKRRIAKCKHDIKTIALQMIDQRRQGLTRANCKGPDLLDLLLAAHGEDKEQKFTDEEVSAEAITFDFILTVVS
;
A
#
# COMPACT_ATOMS: atom_id res chain seq x y z
N MET A 1 -40.56 -11.34 28.76
CA MET A 1 -39.67 -12.31 29.44
C MET A 1 -38.67 -12.96 28.47
N TRP A 2 -39.10 -13.44 27.29
CA TRP A 2 -38.17 -14.03 26.31
C TRP A 2 -37.11 -13.05 25.75
N TRP A 3 -37.49 -11.79 25.50
CA TRP A 3 -36.57 -10.76 25.01
C TRP A 3 -35.38 -10.47 25.94
N THR A 4 -35.58 -10.51 27.26
CA THR A 4 -34.49 -10.29 28.22
C THR A 4 -33.51 -11.46 28.22
N ILE A 5 -34.01 -12.69 28.14
CA ILE A 5 -33.16 -13.89 28.05
C ILE A 5 -32.33 -13.87 26.75
N ILE A 6 -32.95 -13.52 25.61
CA ILE A 6 -32.25 -13.37 24.33
C ILE A 6 -31.20 -12.26 24.39
N LEU A 7 -31.51 -11.13 25.04
CA LEU A 7 -30.55 -10.04 25.23
C LEU A 7 -29.36 -10.47 26.09
N TYR A 8 -29.61 -11.12 27.24
CA TYR A 8 -28.53 -11.58 28.13
C TYR A 8 -27.65 -12.64 27.48
N THR A 9 -28.26 -13.62 26.80
CA THR A 9 -27.51 -14.67 26.09
C THR A 9 -26.67 -14.11 24.94
N SER A 10 -27.21 -13.14 24.18
CA SER A 10 -26.44 -12.47 23.11
C SER A 10 -25.30 -11.61 23.68
N LEU A 11 -25.53 -10.87 24.77
CA LEU A 11 -24.48 -10.09 25.45
C LEU A 11 -23.37 -10.99 26.01
N LEU A 12 -23.72 -12.10 26.65
CA LEU A 12 -22.74 -13.08 27.14
C LEU A 12 -21.93 -13.71 26.00
N TYR A 13 -22.58 -14.02 24.87
CA TYR A 13 -21.90 -14.54 23.69
C TYR A 13 -20.91 -13.52 23.09
N VAL A 14 -21.32 -12.26 22.97
CA VAL A 14 -20.44 -11.17 22.50
C VAL A 14 -19.27 -10.97 23.47
N PHE A 15 -19.53 -10.98 24.77
CA PHE A 15 -18.49 -10.86 25.80
C PHE A 15 -17.50 -12.03 25.77
N TYR A 16 -17.98 -13.26 25.63
CA TYR A 16 -17.14 -14.44 25.47
C TYR A 16 -16.28 -14.33 24.20
N ARG A 17 -16.86 -13.93 23.06
CA ARG A 17 -16.09 -13.71 21.82
C ARG A 17 -15.05 -12.62 21.98
N PHE A 18 -15.38 -11.55 22.70
CA PHE A 18 -14.46 -10.45 22.99
C PHE A 18 -13.26 -10.96 23.80
N ILE A 19 -13.49 -11.63 24.94
CA ILE A 19 -12.42 -12.21 25.76
C ILE A 19 -11.60 -13.21 24.95
N ASN A 20 -12.26 -14.08 24.19
CA ASN A 20 -11.57 -15.11 23.43
C ASN A 20 -10.63 -14.52 22.37
N TYR A 21 -11.08 -13.47 21.66
CA TYR A 21 -10.30 -12.79 20.64
C TYR A 21 -9.19 -11.90 21.20
N TRP A 22 -9.48 -11.13 22.26
CA TRP A 22 -8.55 -10.12 22.78
C TRP A 22 -7.56 -10.64 23.83
N ILE A 23 -7.88 -11.75 24.50
CA ILE A 23 -7.10 -12.23 25.65
C ILE A 23 -6.69 -13.69 25.45
N ILE A 24 -7.64 -14.61 25.25
CA ILE A 24 -7.34 -16.05 25.28
C ILE A 24 -6.48 -16.48 24.08
N LYS A 25 -6.93 -16.21 22.86
CA LYS A 25 -6.19 -16.61 21.64
C LYS A 25 -4.80 -15.96 21.56
N PRO A 26 -4.65 -14.63 21.75
CA PRO A 26 -3.33 -14.01 21.70
C PRO A 26 -2.38 -14.59 22.75
N TRP A 27 -2.88 -14.85 23.97
CA TRP A 27 -2.09 -15.48 25.02
C TRP A 27 -1.70 -16.92 24.70
N GLN A 28 -2.59 -17.72 24.09
CA GLN A 28 -2.28 -19.08 23.66
C GLN A 28 -1.14 -19.10 22.64
N VAL A 29 -1.24 -18.29 21.57
CA VAL A 29 -0.20 -18.22 20.54
C VAL A 29 1.12 -17.75 21.13
N GLN A 30 1.07 -16.76 22.02
CA GLN A 30 2.25 -16.25 22.71
C GLN A 30 2.93 -17.33 23.57
N ARG A 31 2.14 -18.08 24.32
CA ARG A 31 2.63 -19.20 25.13
C ARG A 31 3.26 -20.26 24.23
N ASP A 32 2.66 -20.54 23.09
CA ASP A 32 3.17 -21.51 22.14
C ASP A 32 4.49 -21.04 21.52
N PHE A 33 4.69 -19.74 21.30
CA PHE A 33 6.00 -19.19 20.92
C PHE A 33 7.06 -19.40 22.00
N TRP A 34 6.74 -19.11 23.27
CA TRP A 34 7.68 -19.36 24.36
C TRP A 34 8.01 -20.84 24.53
N ASN A 35 7.03 -21.73 24.35
CA ASN A 35 7.24 -23.18 24.39
C ASN A 35 8.14 -23.67 23.24
N GLN A 36 8.15 -22.96 22.11
CA GLN A 36 9.05 -23.21 20.98
C GLN A 36 10.43 -22.55 21.15
N GLY A 37 10.68 -21.87 22.27
CA GLY A 37 11.94 -21.18 22.54
C GLY A 37 12.09 -19.85 21.79
N ILE A 38 11.02 -19.32 21.20
CA ILE A 38 11.05 -18.03 20.49
C ILE A 38 10.97 -16.91 21.53
N PRO A 39 12.00 -16.06 21.65
CA PRO A 39 12.02 -14.97 22.60
C PRO A 39 11.09 -13.84 22.15
N GLY A 40 10.73 -12.94 23.06
CA GLY A 40 9.94 -11.76 22.72
C GLY A 40 9.04 -11.30 23.86
N ARG A 41 8.20 -10.30 23.55
CA ARG A 41 7.38 -9.60 24.55
C ARG A 41 5.90 -9.75 24.27
N TYR A 42 5.13 -9.86 25.35
CA TYR A 42 3.68 -9.81 25.33
C TYR A 42 3.18 -8.60 26.11
N THR A 43 2.38 -7.76 25.48
CA THR A 43 1.61 -6.72 26.18
C THR A 43 0.13 -6.95 25.88
N PRO A 44 -0.71 -7.30 26.88
CA PRO A 44 -2.12 -7.59 26.65
C PRO A 44 -2.86 -6.43 25.95
N ILE A 45 -3.82 -6.78 25.09
CA ILE A 45 -4.76 -5.89 24.38
C ILE A 45 -4.10 -4.98 23.34
N VAL A 46 -3.12 -4.16 23.75
CA VAL A 46 -2.54 -3.12 22.88
C VAL A 46 -1.25 -3.60 22.20
N GLY A 47 -0.62 -4.65 22.72
CA GLY A 47 0.66 -5.12 22.22
C GLY A 47 1.71 -4.01 22.25
N ASP A 48 2.51 -3.94 21.20
CA ASP A 48 3.58 -2.98 21.02
C ASP A 48 3.16 -1.70 20.27
N ILE A 49 1.87 -1.52 19.98
CA ILE A 49 1.36 -0.37 19.22
C ILE A 49 1.75 0.96 19.87
N LEU A 50 1.75 1.05 21.20
CA LEU A 50 2.16 2.26 21.91
C LEU A 50 3.67 2.52 21.83
N ARG A 51 4.49 1.48 21.70
CA ARG A 51 5.93 1.63 21.48
C ARG A 51 6.19 2.10 20.06
N GLN A 52 5.59 1.44 19.08
CA GLN A 52 5.68 1.83 17.67
C GLN A 52 5.20 3.27 17.44
N ARG A 53 4.06 3.65 18.03
CA ARG A 53 3.54 5.02 17.94
C ARG A 53 4.47 6.04 18.58
N ARG A 54 5.09 5.72 19.73
CA ARG A 54 6.06 6.62 20.37
C ARG A 54 7.31 6.80 19.50
N ALA A 55 7.82 5.71 18.94
CA ALA A 55 8.98 5.72 18.04
C ALA A 55 8.69 6.55 16.78
N TYR A 56 7.51 6.35 16.17
CA TYR A 56 7.03 7.14 15.03
C TYR A 56 6.91 8.63 15.35
N LEU A 57 6.27 9.00 16.47
CA LEU A 57 6.13 10.41 16.89
C LEU A 57 7.46 11.07 17.27
N ALA A 58 8.48 10.27 17.59
CA ALA A 58 9.84 10.74 17.88
C ALA A 58 10.73 10.80 16.62
N ASP A 59 10.15 10.62 15.43
CA ASP A 59 10.86 10.58 14.14
C ASP A 59 11.95 9.48 14.09
N LYS A 60 11.67 8.36 14.76
CA LYS A 60 12.55 7.18 14.84
C LYS A 60 11.75 5.89 14.64
N PRO A 61 11.04 5.73 13.52
CA PRO A 61 10.10 4.62 13.33
C PRO A 61 10.72 3.22 13.48
N PHE A 62 12.02 3.09 13.17
CA PHE A 62 12.74 1.82 13.25
C PHE A 62 13.36 1.52 14.61
N SER A 63 13.46 2.49 15.53
CA SER A 63 14.16 2.27 16.81
C SER A 63 13.51 1.17 17.65
N TYR A 64 12.19 1.00 17.53
CA TYR A 64 11.47 -0.10 18.17
C TYR A 64 11.94 -1.48 17.69
N VAL A 65 12.21 -1.62 16.38
CA VAL A 65 12.68 -2.88 15.79
C VAL A 65 14.14 -3.12 16.17
N GLU A 66 14.96 -2.07 16.14
CA GLU A 66 16.38 -2.12 16.54
C GLU A 66 16.53 -2.53 18.02
N GLU A 67 15.76 -1.92 18.92
CA GLU A 67 15.74 -2.26 20.34
C GLU A 67 15.33 -3.72 20.58
N ALA A 68 14.29 -4.19 19.87
CA ALA A 68 13.81 -5.56 20.02
C ALA A 68 14.82 -6.59 19.46
N SER A 69 15.44 -6.29 18.32
CA SER A 69 16.50 -7.13 17.74
C SER A 69 17.74 -7.19 18.64
N ALA A 70 18.15 -6.06 19.23
CA ALA A 70 19.26 -6.03 20.17
C ALA A 70 19.01 -6.85 21.45
N GLU A 71 17.75 -6.96 21.88
CA GLU A 71 17.36 -7.68 23.09
C GLU A 71 17.12 -9.18 22.85
N PHE A 72 16.49 -9.53 21.73
CA PHE A 72 16.01 -10.89 21.48
C PHE A 72 16.75 -11.62 20.35
N GLY A 73 17.63 -10.93 19.61
CA GLY A 73 18.36 -11.47 18.48
C GLY A 73 17.57 -11.45 17.18
N ASP A 74 17.86 -12.42 16.31
CA ASP A 74 17.44 -12.37 14.90
C ASP A 74 16.04 -12.94 14.61
N TYR A 75 15.38 -13.49 15.62
CA TYR A 75 14.00 -13.92 15.52
C TYR A 75 13.31 -13.76 16.86
N TYR A 76 12.18 -13.08 16.86
CA TYR A 76 11.45 -12.77 18.09
C TYR A 76 9.99 -12.48 17.81
N HIS A 77 9.13 -12.73 18.79
CA HIS A 77 7.72 -12.37 18.69
C HIS A 77 7.42 -11.01 19.33
N THR A 78 6.45 -10.34 18.74
CA THR A 78 5.83 -9.10 19.19
C THR A 78 4.33 -9.20 19.03
N SER A 79 3.62 -8.15 19.42
CA SER A 79 2.17 -8.10 19.27
C SER A 79 1.72 -6.77 18.66
N PHE A 80 0.84 -6.85 17.66
CA PHE A 80 0.14 -5.70 17.12
C PHE A 80 -1.31 -5.74 17.61
N GLY A 81 -1.55 -5.14 18.78
CA GLY A 81 -2.82 -5.31 19.50
C GLY A 81 -3.02 -6.79 19.88
N PRO A 82 -4.15 -7.43 19.52
CA PRO A 82 -4.38 -8.86 19.74
C PRO A 82 -3.70 -9.75 18.67
N LEU A 83 -3.06 -9.18 17.64
CA LEU A 83 -2.43 -9.94 16.58
C LEU A 83 -0.98 -10.28 16.95
N PRO A 84 -0.64 -11.56 17.13
CA PRO A 84 0.76 -11.96 17.35
C PRO A 84 1.56 -11.82 16.05
N CYS A 85 2.80 -11.36 16.16
CA CYS A 85 3.70 -11.15 15.04
C CYS A 85 5.03 -11.87 15.31
N LEU A 86 5.51 -12.65 14.34
CA LEU A 86 6.86 -13.19 14.35
C LEU A 86 7.74 -12.29 13.47
N ASN A 87 8.80 -11.74 14.05
CA ASN A 87 9.78 -10.90 13.35
C ASN A 87 11.02 -11.74 13.09
N ILE A 88 11.55 -11.64 11.88
CA ILE A 88 12.68 -12.43 11.40
C ILE A 88 13.63 -11.47 10.70
N SER A 89 14.87 -11.37 11.19
CA SER A 89 15.99 -10.69 10.54
C SER A 89 17.08 -11.64 10.07
N ASP A 90 17.02 -12.93 10.45
CA ASP A 90 17.94 -13.96 9.95
C ASP A 90 17.76 -14.18 8.42
N PRO A 91 18.81 -13.99 7.60
CA PRO A 91 18.70 -14.13 6.15
C PRO A 91 18.28 -15.52 5.65
N ALA A 92 18.68 -16.60 6.34
CA ALA A 92 18.34 -17.96 5.93
C ALA A 92 16.87 -18.27 6.23
N LEU A 93 16.34 -17.77 7.35
CA LEU A 93 14.92 -17.84 7.65
C LEU A 93 14.09 -16.98 6.70
N ILE A 94 14.56 -15.77 6.36
CA ILE A 94 13.90 -14.92 5.35
C ILE A 94 13.83 -15.64 4.00
N GLU A 95 14.93 -16.25 3.53
CA GLU A 95 14.91 -17.05 2.29
C GLU A 95 13.94 -18.23 2.40
N SER A 96 13.93 -18.93 3.54
CA SER A 96 13.01 -20.03 3.78
C SER A 96 11.54 -19.58 3.64
N VAL A 97 11.16 -18.48 4.29
CA VAL A 97 9.79 -17.96 4.30
C VAL A 97 9.39 -17.38 2.95
N LEU A 98 10.23 -16.54 2.34
CA LEU A 98 9.87 -15.78 1.14
C LEU A 98 10.08 -16.55 -0.17
N LYS A 99 10.87 -17.63 -0.17
CA LYS A 99 11.23 -18.38 -1.38
C LYS A 99 10.89 -19.86 -1.23
N THR A 100 11.58 -20.58 -0.36
CA THR A 100 11.52 -22.05 -0.28
C THR A 100 10.15 -22.58 0.13
N ASN A 101 9.50 -21.90 1.08
CA ASN A 101 8.25 -22.31 1.70
C ASN A 101 7.13 -21.27 1.49
N SER A 102 7.28 -20.39 0.50
CA SER A 102 6.37 -19.27 0.24
C SER A 102 4.90 -19.68 0.09
N GLN A 103 4.62 -20.88 -0.43
CA GLN A 103 3.27 -21.44 -0.56
C GLN A 103 2.53 -21.64 0.78
N PHE A 104 3.25 -21.71 1.90
CA PHE A 104 2.65 -21.85 3.23
C PHE A 104 2.34 -20.50 3.89
N TYR A 105 2.83 -19.39 3.32
CA TYR A 105 2.72 -18.05 3.91
C TYR A 105 1.88 -17.15 3.01
N HIS A 106 0.75 -16.71 3.54
CA HIS A 106 -0.12 -15.76 2.88
C HIS A 106 0.00 -14.38 3.52
N LYS A 107 -0.34 -13.33 2.77
CA LYS A 107 -0.41 -11.98 3.33
C LYS A 107 -1.40 -11.95 4.48
N SER A 108 -0.99 -11.37 5.61
CA SER A 108 -1.83 -11.30 6.81
C SER A 108 -3.13 -10.55 6.52
N GLU A 109 -4.20 -10.87 7.24
CA GLU A 109 -5.48 -10.15 7.11
C GLU A 109 -5.31 -8.64 7.35
N LEU A 110 -4.41 -8.27 8.28
CA LEU A 110 -4.08 -6.87 8.54
C LEU A 110 -3.42 -6.21 7.32
N ALA A 111 -2.40 -6.84 6.73
CA ALA A 111 -1.74 -6.32 5.54
C ALA A 111 -2.72 -6.18 4.37
N ARG A 112 -3.60 -7.18 4.18
CA ARG A 112 -4.66 -7.12 3.16
C ARG A 112 -5.66 -6.02 3.42
N ALA A 113 -6.09 -5.82 4.67
CA ALA A 113 -7.02 -4.76 5.04
C ALA A 113 -6.42 -3.35 4.83
N ILE A 114 -5.13 -3.18 5.11
CA ILE A 114 -4.39 -1.93 4.88
C ILE A 114 -4.27 -1.67 3.37
N ALA A 115 -3.72 -2.62 2.61
CA ALA A 115 -3.50 -2.42 1.18
C ALA A 115 -4.82 -2.24 0.40
N SER A 116 -5.87 -3.02 0.71
CA SER A 116 -7.16 -2.92 0.00
C SER A 116 -7.90 -1.61 0.24
N THR A 117 -7.60 -0.96 1.36
CA THR A 117 -8.13 0.36 1.71
C THR A 117 -7.69 1.41 0.67
N VAL A 118 -6.48 1.28 0.09
CA VAL A 118 -5.99 2.19 -0.96
C VAL A 118 -6.19 1.61 -2.35
N LEU A 119 -5.67 0.40 -2.57
CA LEU A 119 -5.50 -0.18 -3.89
C LEU A 119 -6.76 -0.87 -4.44
N GLY A 120 -7.77 -1.11 -3.59
CA GLY A 120 -8.84 -2.06 -3.91
C GLY A 120 -8.37 -3.51 -3.85
N TYR A 121 -9.22 -4.45 -4.24
CA TYR A 121 -8.93 -5.89 -4.09
C TYR A 121 -8.43 -6.55 -5.39
N GLU A 122 -8.64 -5.91 -6.54
CA GLU A 122 -8.40 -6.48 -7.86
C GLU A 122 -7.04 -6.05 -8.43
N ASN A 123 -5.96 -6.30 -7.69
CA ASN A 123 -4.60 -5.96 -8.11
C ASN A 123 -3.60 -7.05 -7.72
N ILE A 124 -2.44 -7.03 -8.38
CA ILE A 124 -1.34 -7.97 -8.18
C ILE A 124 -0.84 -8.03 -6.73
N VAL A 125 -0.92 -6.93 -5.97
CA VAL A 125 -0.49 -6.88 -4.56
C VAL A 125 -1.40 -7.72 -3.68
N LEU A 126 -2.70 -7.77 -3.98
CA LEU A 126 -3.70 -8.46 -3.14
C LEU A 126 -4.20 -9.77 -3.71
N ALA A 127 -3.92 -10.04 -4.97
CA ALA A 127 -4.13 -11.33 -5.58
C ALA A 127 -3.30 -12.40 -4.82
N GLU A 128 -3.90 -13.58 -4.66
CA GLU A 128 -3.28 -14.77 -4.08
C GLU A 128 -3.41 -15.94 -5.07
N ASP A 129 -2.59 -16.98 -4.89
CA ASP A 129 -2.68 -18.25 -5.61
C ASP A 129 -2.77 -18.13 -7.16
N GLU A 130 -3.80 -18.72 -7.75
CA GLU A 130 -4.04 -18.72 -9.20
C GLU A 130 -4.27 -17.31 -9.74
N ASN A 131 -4.98 -16.46 -8.98
CA ASN A 131 -5.19 -15.06 -9.37
C ASN A 131 -3.86 -14.31 -9.37
N HIS A 132 -3.01 -14.48 -8.36
CA HIS A 132 -1.69 -13.86 -8.34
C HIS A 132 -0.85 -14.32 -9.53
N THR A 133 -0.91 -15.61 -9.85
CA THR A 133 -0.23 -16.20 -11.00
C THR A 133 -0.72 -15.58 -12.32
N ARG A 134 -2.04 -15.42 -12.49
CA ARG A 134 -2.65 -14.76 -13.66
C ARG A 134 -2.18 -13.30 -13.79
N HIS A 135 -2.28 -12.53 -12.71
CA HIS A 135 -1.86 -11.11 -12.70
C HIS A 135 -0.37 -10.99 -13.01
N ARG A 136 0.51 -11.82 -12.42
CA ARG A 136 1.95 -11.82 -12.74
C ARG A 136 2.23 -12.18 -14.20
N ARG A 137 1.51 -13.14 -14.77
CA ARG A 137 1.68 -13.50 -16.20
C ARG A 137 1.32 -12.34 -17.12
N LEU A 138 0.29 -11.56 -16.78
CA LEU A 138 -0.14 -10.41 -17.57
C LEU A 138 0.77 -9.18 -17.35
N VAL A 139 1.26 -8.97 -16.13
CA VAL A 139 2.07 -7.80 -15.74
C VAL A 139 3.55 -7.95 -16.08
N ASN A 140 4.16 -9.12 -15.86
CA ASN A 140 5.62 -9.29 -16.06
C ASN A 140 6.09 -8.92 -17.49
N PRO A 141 5.37 -9.25 -18.59
CA PRO A 141 5.77 -8.88 -19.93
C PRO A 141 5.82 -7.36 -20.16
N ILE A 142 4.99 -6.61 -19.42
CA ILE A 142 4.91 -5.16 -19.51
C ILE A 142 6.24 -4.53 -19.07
N PHE A 143 6.89 -5.09 -18.04
CA PHE A 143 8.17 -4.62 -17.51
C PHE A 143 9.39 -5.29 -18.15
N GLN A 144 9.26 -5.82 -19.37
CA GLN A 144 10.42 -6.26 -20.15
C GLN A 144 11.30 -5.08 -20.57
N HIS A 145 12.60 -5.33 -20.68
CA HIS A 145 13.62 -4.32 -20.96
C HIS A 145 13.28 -3.39 -22.14
N GLN A 146 12.73 -3.94 -23.23
CA GLN A 146 12.38 -3.17 -24.42
C GLN A 146 11.25 -2.16 -24.18
N ASN A 147 10.26 -2.52 -23.35
CA ASN A 147 9.16 -1.65 -22.94
C ASN A 147 9.62 -0.61 -21.91
N THR A 148 10.56 -0.97 -21.03
CA THR A 148 11.16 0.02 -20.13
C THR A 148 11.95 1.07 -20.90
N ILE A 149 12.68 0.69 -21.95
CA ILE A 149 13.44 1.63 -22.79
C ILE A 149 12.53 2.65 -23.48
N SER A 150 11.32 2.25 -23.93
CA SER A 150 10.41 3.21 -24.58
C SER A 150 10.05 4.35 -23.62
N MET A 151 9.82 4.05 -22.35
CA MET A 151 9.44 5.03 -21.31
C MET A 151 10.58 5.97 -20.91
N ILE A 152 11.85 5.57 -21.05
CA ILE A 152 13.02 6.38 -20.66
C ILE A 152 12.99 7.77 -21.30
N SER A 153 12.57 7.90 -22.56
CA SER A 153 12.50 9.22 -23.21
C SER A 153 11.54 10.16 -22.49
N SER A 154 10.39 9.64 -22.06
CA SER A 154 9.41 10.43 -21.31
C SER A 154 9.95 10.82 -19.93
N MET A 155 10.62 9.89 -19.24
CA MET A 155 11.29 10.19 -17.96
C MET A 155 12.32 11.31 -18.10
N VAL A 156 13.16 11.26 -19.15
CA VAL A 156 14.17 12.29 -19.44
C VAL A 156 13.52 13.64 -19.70
N ASP A 157 12.44 13.69 -20.48
CA ASP A 157 11.73 14.95 -20.78
C ASP A 157 11.11 15.56 -19.52
N ILE A 158 10.52 14.73 -18.65
CA ILE A 158 9.93 15.14 -17.37
C ILE A 158 11.00 15.70 -16.43
N VAL A 159 12.09 14.94 -16.21
CA VAL A 159 13.21 15.38 -15.37
C VAL A 159 13.86 16.65 -15.92
N THR A 160 14.02 16.77 -17.23
CA THR A 160 14.58 17.98 -17.86
C THR A 160 13.70 19.20 -17.62
N THR A 161 12.38 19.04 -17.72
CA THR A 161 11.43 20.12 -17.44
C THR A 161 11.44 20.52 -15.96
N PHE A 162 11.51 19.53 -15.08
CA PHE A 162 11.64 19.71 -13.64
C PHE A 162 12.92 20.48 -13.27
N LEU A 163 14.07 20.11 -13.83
CA LEU A 163 15.35 20.80 -13.59
C LEU A 163 15.33 22.25 -14.11
N LYS A 164 14.74 22.49 -15.29
CA LYS A 164 14.56 23.86 -15.83
C LYS A 164 13.75 24.75 -14.89
N LYS A 165 12.74 24.20 -14.22
CA LYS A 165 11.97 24.95 -13.22
C LYS A 165 12.87 25.40 -12.06
N TRP A 166 13.72 24.52 -11.53
CA TRP A 166 14.68 24.86 -10.48
C TRP A 166 15.71 25.89 -10.95
N GLU A 167 16.23 25.75 -12.17
CA GLU A 167 17.16 26.71 -12.76
C GLU A 167 16.53 28.11 -12.85
N ASN A 168 15.30 28.21 -13.35
CA ASN A 168 14.57 29.47 -13.43
C ASN A 168 14.34 30.09 -12.04
N GLU A 169 13.86 29.30 -11.07
CA GLU A 169 13.64 29.79 -9.71
C GLU A 169 14.92 30.21 -8.99
N THR A 170 16.07 29.66 -9.39
CA THR A 170 17.39 30.05 -8.87
C THR A 170 17.88 31.33 -9.53
N ASN A 171 17.77 31.44 -10.85
CA ASN A 171 18.21 32.60 -11.63
C ASN A 171 17.42 33.88 -11.30
N ASP A 172 16.16 33.74 -10.91
CA ASP A 172 15.30 34.87 -10.52
C ASP A 172 15.56 35.37 -9.08
N LYS A 173 16.47 34.74 -8.32
CA LYS A 173 16.71 35.06 -6.91
C LYS A 173 18.15 35.51 -6.65
N THR A 174 18.30 36.50 -5.78
CA THR A 174 19.60 36.99 -5.29
C THR A 174 20.19 36.10 -4.19
N TYR A 175 19.40 35.16 -3.65
CA TYR A 175 19.73 34.30 -2.52
C TYR A 175 19.54 32.81 -2.89
N PRO A 176 20.23 31.87 -2.21
CA PRO A 176 20.13 30.45 -2.51
C PRO A 176 18.70 29.92 -2.36
N LEU A 177 18.29 29.08 -3.31
CA LEU A 177 17.01 28.39 -3.30
C LEU A 177 16.99 27.32 -2.21
N ILE A 178 16.05 27.41 -1.26
CA ILE A 178 15.82 26.39 -0.24
C ILE A 178 14.67 25.50 -0.71
N LEU A 179 14.91 24.19 -0.78
CA LEU A 179 13.96 23.19 -1.26
C LEU A 179 13.70 22.12 -0.21
N ASP A 180 12.45 21.68 -0.14
CA ASP A 180 12.05 20.46 0.56
C ASP A 180 12.25 19.28 -0.40
N VAL A 181 13.35 18.55 -0.23
CA VAL A 181 13.73 17.45 -1.13
C VAL A 181 12.67 16.35 -1.14
N SER A 182 12.05 16.02 0.00
CA SER A 182 11.02 14.98 0.07
C SER A 182 9.80 15.36 -0.76
N LYS A 183 9.32 16.60 -0.61
CA LYS A 183 8.20 17.11 -1.39
C LYS A 183 8.52 17.18 -2.89
N GLU A 184 9.70 17.68 -3.23
CA GLU A 184 10.11 17.81 -4.63
C GLU A 184 10.29 16.46 -5.33
N MET A 185 10.91 15.47 -4.65
CA MET A 185 11.03 14.11 -5.17
C MET A 185 9.67 13.41 -5.28
N SER A 186 8.74 13.65 -4.34
CA SER A 186 7.38 13.12 -4.42
C SER A 186 6.62 13.67 -5.64
N ASN A 187 6.74 14.98 -5.91
CA ASN A 187 6.13 15.60 -7.10
C ASN A 187 6.75 15.07 -8.39
N LEU A 188 8.08 15.00 -8.46
CA LEU A 188 8.78 14.47 -9.62
C LEU A 188 8.40 13.00 -9.88
N THR A 189 8.30 12.19 -8.84
CA THR A 189 7.89 10.79 -8.94
C THR A 189 6.46 10.67 -9.46
N LEU A 190 5.53 11.47 -8.92
CA LEU A 190 4.15 11.52 -9.41
C LEU A 190 4.09 11.94 -10.90
N ASP A 191 4.86 12.95 -11.30
CA ASP A 191 4.92 13.40 -12.70
C ASP A 191 5.49 12.30 -13.61
N ILE A 192 6.58 11.62 -13.20
CA ILE A 192 7.18 10.52 -13.95
C ILE A 192 6.19 9.38 -14.12
N ILE A 193 5.53 8.95 -13.04
CA ILE A 193 4.58 7.84 -13.08
C ILE A 193 3.39 8.22 -13.95
N THR A 194 2.74 9.35 -13.69
CA THR A 194 1.55 9.74 -14.46
C THR A 194 1.86 9.98 -15.94
N GLY A 195 3.07 10.46 -16.26
CA GLY A 195 3.57 10.57 -17.63
C GLY A 195 3.87 9.22 -18.29
N CYS A 196 4.55 8.30 -17.60
CA CYS A 196 4.96 7.01 -18.16
C CYS A 196 3.85 5.95 -18.13
N VAL A 197 2.95 6.02 -17.15
CA VAL A 197 1.85 5.06 -16.99
C VAL A 197 0.68 5.43 -17.85
N PHE A 198 0.27 6.70 -17.79
CA PHE A 198 -0.99 7.16 -18.36
C PHE A 198 -0.82 8.12 -19.53
N GLY A 199 0.40 8.59 -19.80
CA GLY A 199 0.63 9.65 -20.80
C GLY A 199 0.09 11.01 -20.35
N ILE A 200 -0.09 11.26 -19.04
CA ILE A 200 -0.51 12.57 -18.55
C ILE A 200 0.70 13.49 -18.52
N GLU A 201 0.55 14.68 -19.10
CA GLU A 201 1.43 15.80 -18.76
C GLU A 201 0.88 16.52 -17.53
N THR A 202 1.00 15.92 -16.34
CA THR A 202 0.51 16.49 -15.06
C THR A 202 1.13 17.85 -14.76
N MET A 203 2.37 18.06 -15.21
CA MET A 203 3.03 19.37 -15.19
C MET A 203 2.22 20.46 -15.91
N LYS A 204 1.41 20.12 -16.93
CA LYS A 204 0.53 21.06 -17.64
C LYS A 204 -0.88 21.13 -17.05
N ASN A 205 -1.31 20.10 -16.31
CA ASN A 205 -2.60 20.05 -15.65
C ASN A 205 -2.46 20.00 -14.12
N LYS A 206 -2.18 21.18 -13.56
CA LYS A 206 -2.00 21.38 -12.11
C LYS A 206 -3.18 20.86 -11.28
N TYR A 207 -4.40 20.92 -11.80
CA TYR A 207 -5.59 20.42 -11.09
C TYR A 207 -5.50 18.91 -10.87
N ILE A 208 -5.20 18.13 -11.90
CA ILE A 208 -5.09 16.66 -11.80
C ILE A 208 -3.91 16.29 -10.89
N HIS A 209 -2.76 16.92 -11.08
CA HIS A 209 -1.57 16.70 -10.25
C HIS A 209 -1.89 16.91 -8.76
N ASP A 210 -2.39 18.11 -8.39
CA ASP A 210 -2.69 18.45 -7.01
C ASP A 210 -3.77 17.52 -6.44
N LYS A 211 -4.73 17.10 -7.26
CA LYS A 211 -5.79 16.19 -6.86
C LYS A 211 -5.26 14.80 -6.52
N ILE A 212 -4.38 14.21 -7.34
CA ILE A 212 -3.79 12.89 -7.08
C ILE A 212 -2.87 12.98 -5.87
N TYR A 213 -1.95 13.95 -5.86
CA TYR A 213 -1.00 14.16 -4.76
C TYR A 213 -1.70 14.28 -3.40
N GLN A 214 -2.71 15.15 -3.29
CA GLN A 214 -3.45 15.31 -2.05
C GLN A 214 -4.25 14.06 -1.67
N SER A 215 -4.77 13.33 -2.66
CA SER A 215 -5.53 12.10 -2.40
C SER A 215 -4.65 10.99 -1.83
N VAL A 216 -3.45 10.81 -2.38
CA VAL A 216 -2.46 9.84 -1.88
C VAL A 216 -2.00 10.24 -0.48
N LYS A 217 -1.61 11.50 -0.29
CA LYS A 217 -1.18 12.01 1.01
C LYS A 217 -2.24 11.80 2.10
N ILE A 218 -3.48 12.22 1.85
CA ILE A 218 -4.59 12.05 2.80
C ILE A 218 -4.84 10.56 3.08
N ALA A 219 -4.77 9.69 2.06
CA ALA A 219 -4.97 8.27 2.25
C ALA A 219 -3.92 7.65 3.19
N ILE A 220 -2.64 7.97 3.00
CA ILE A 220 -1.54 7.49 3.84
C ILE A 220 -1.72 7.97 5.29
N GLU A 221 -1.91 9.27 5.51
CA GLU A 221 -2.07 9.84 6.86
C GLU A 221 -3.27 9.24 7.60
N GLU A 222 -4.39 9.03 6.92
CA GLU A 222 -5.59 8.44 7.53
C GLU A 222 -5.40 6.93 7.80
N ILE A 223 -4.62 6.22 6.99
CA ILE A 223 -4.28 4.81 7.22
C ILE A 223 -3.39 4.67 8.44
N GLU A 224 -2.33 5.47 8.55
CA GLU A 224 -1.45 5.47 9.72
C GLU A 224 -2.24 5.75 11.00
N LYS A 225 -3.13 6.75 10.99
CA LYS A 225 -4.03 7.02 12.12
C LYS A 225 -4.91 5.82 12.44
N ARG A 226 -5.40 5.09 11.44
CA ARG A 226 -6.23 3.90 11.66
C ARG A 226 -5.44 2.71 12.22
N ILE A 227 -4.19 2.54 11.80
CA ILE A 227 -3.25 1.54 12.30
C ILE A 227 -2.95 1.82 13.79
N TYR A 228 -2.47 3.02 14.11
CA TYR A 228 -2.05 3.36 15.48
C TYR A 228 -3.19 3.56 16.49
N ASN A 229 -4.42 3.79 16.01
CA ASN A 229 -5.62 3.82 16.86
C ASN A 229 -6.38 2.48 16.87
N MET A 230 -5.79 1.40 16.35
CA MET A 230 -6.38 0.05 16.30
C MET A 230 -7.74 -0.05 15.57
N ILE A 231 -8.10 0.96 14.76
CA ILE A 231 -9.40 1.02 14.09
C ILE A 231 -9.58 -0.16 13.12
N ILE A 232 -8.50 -0.59 12.45
CA ILE A 232 -8.53 -1.72 11.51
C ILE A 232 -8.72 -3.05 12.25
N ILE A 233 -8.16 -3.18 13.45
CA ILE A 233 -8.18 -4.43 14.22
C ILE A 233 -9.48 -4.61 15.00
N ILE A 234 -10.07 -3.50 15.49
CA ILE A 234 -11.32 -3.52 16.26
C ILE A 234 -12.50 -3.64 15.28
N PRO A 235 -13.19 -4.79 15.18
CA PRO A 235 -14.16 -5.03 14.10
C PRO A 235 -15.31 -4.02 14.07
N ILE A 236 -15.81 -3.65 15.26
CA ILE A 236 -16.89 -2.68 15.41
C ILE A 236 -16.45 -1.30 14.88
N LEU A 237 -15.25 -0.84 15.24
CA LEU A 237 -14.74 0.45 14.76
C LEU A 237 -14.46 0.43 13.26
N ASN A 238 -14.00 -0.69 12.71
CA ASN A 238 -13.75 -0.84 11.28
C ASN A 238 -15.05 -0.77 10.44
N GLN A 239 -16.18 -1.20 11.01
CA GLN A 239 -17.49 -1.15 10.36
C GLN A 239 -18.14 0.24 10.42
N LEU A 240 -17.83 1.05 11.45
CA LEU A 240 -18.42 2.37 11.62
C LEU A 240 -18.04 3.35 10.48
N PRO A 241 -18.94 4.26 10.09
CA PRO A 241 -18.72 5.26 9.04
C PRO A 241 -17.88 6.44 9.56
N LEU A 242 -16.67 6.16 10.06
CA LEU A 242 -15.75 7.15 10.61
C LEU A 242 -15.30 8.16 9.54
N LEU A 243 -14.98 9.39 9.96
CA LEU A 243 -14.56 10.48 9.06
C LEU A 243 -13.34 10.10 8.21
N GLY A 244 -12.32 9.49 8.81
CA GLY A 244 -11.12 9.03 8.09
C GLY A 244 -11.44 7.98 7.03
N LYS A 245 -12.36 7.06 7.30
CA LYS A 245 -12.83 6.05 6.33
C LYS A 245 -13.52 6.70 5.12
N ARG A 246 -14.34 7.74 5.35
CA ARG A 246 -14.99 8.49 4.27
C ARG A 246 -13.98 9.28 3.43
N ARG A 247 -12.97 9.88 4.06
CA ARG A 247 -11.88 10.58 3.36
C ARG A 247 -11.12 9.64 2.44
N ILE A 248 -10.69 8.49 2.95
CA ILE A 248 -9.99 7.49 2.14
C ILE A 248 -10.88 6.99 0.99
N ALA A 249 -12.16 6.70 1.24
CA ALA A 249 -13.09 6.29 0.20
C ALA A 249 -13.24 7.35 -0.91
N LYS A 250 -13.26 8.63 -0.53
CA LYS A 250 -13.27 9.75 -1.49
C LYS A 250 -11.98 9.81 -2.31
N CYS A 251 -10.82 9.73 -1.65
CA CYS A 251 -9.51 9.72 -2.33
C CYS A 251 -9.42 8.57 -3.35
N LYS A 252 -9.84 7.36 -2.94
CA LYS A 252 -9.89 6.20 -3.83
C LYS A 252 -10.84 6.40 -5.01
N HIS A 253 -12.01 7.00 -4.77
CA HIS A 253 -12.96 7.30 -5.83
C HIS A 253 -12.42 8.35 -6.81
N ASP A 254 -11.78 9.41 -6.31
CA ASP A 254 -11.20 10.48 -7.12
C ASP A 254 -10.09 9.92 -8.04
N ILE A 255 -9.16 9.12 -7.49
CA ILE A 255 -8.09 8.48 -8.26
C ILE A 255 -8.67 7.49 -9.28
N LYS A 256 -9.61 6.63 -8.88
CA LYS A 256 -10.25 5.67 -9.80
C LYS A 256 -10.99 6.37 -10.94
N THR A 257 -11.67 7.47 -10.66
CA THR A 257 -12.39 8.24 -11.69
C THR A 257 -11.43 8.82 -12.72
N ILE A 258 -10.30 9.36 -12.28
CA ILE A 258 -9.26 9.86 -13.19
C ILE A 258 -8.72 8.70 -14.04
N ALA A 259 -8.35 7.58 -13.43
CA ALA A 259 -7.82 6.42 -14.15
C ALA A 259 -8.80 5.87 -15.21
N LEU A 260 -10.09 5.74 -14.88
CA LEU A 260 -11.11 5.26 -15.82
C LEU A 260 -11.34 6.25 -16.97
N GLN A 261 -11.42 7.55 -16.68
CA GLN A 261 -11.53 8.57 -17.73
C GLN A 261 -10.37 8.50 -18.73
N MET A 262 -9.18 8.17 -18.24
CA MET A 262 -7.99 8.01 -19.07
C MET A 262 -8.01 6.76 -19.93
N ILE A 263 -8.45 5.64 -19.36
CA ILE A 263 -8.67 4.39 -20.12
C ILE A 263 -9.65 4.66 -21.27
N ASP A 264 -10.76 5.34 -20.99
CA ASP A 264 -11.78 5.68 -21.99
C ASP A 264 -11.23 6.60 -23.08
N GLN A 265 -10.52 7.67 -22.69
CA GLN A 265 -9.90 8.59 -23.65
C GLN A 265 -8.87 7.90 -24.54
N ARG A 266 -8.07 6.98 -23.97
CA ARG A 266 -7.07 6.22 -24.72
C ARG A 266 -7.73 5.29 -25.75
N ARG A 267 -8.80 4.59 -25.37
CA ARG A 267 -9.59 3.72 -26.27
C ARG A 267 -10.25 4.49 -27.41
N GLN A 268 -10.70 5.71 -27.15
CA GLN A 268 -11.28 6.60 -28.16
C GLN A 268 -10.22 7.24 -29.08
N GLY A 269 -8.93 7.01 -28.83
CA GLY A 269 -7.83 7.60 -29.58
C GLY A 269 -7.65 9.10 -29.33
N LEU A 270 -8.24 9.63 -28.26
CA LEU A 270 -8.14 11.04 -27.86
C LEU A 270 -6.80 11.36 -27.20
N THR A 271 -6.16 10.35 -26.60
CA THR A 271 -4.83 10.46 -25.99
C THR A 271 -3.89 9.42 -26.60
N ARG A 272 -2.57 9.66 -26.47
CA ARG A 272 -1.51 8.77 -26.93
C ARG A 272 -0.40 8.74 -25.90
N ALA A 273 0.44 7.71 -25.96
CA ALA A 273 1.65 7.64 -25.15
C ALA A 273 2.57 8.85 -25.42
N ASN A 274 3.14 9.40 -24.34
CA ASN A 274 4.15 10.46 -24.40
C ASN A 274 5.57 9.92 -24.63
N CYS A 275 5.70 8.67 -25.07
CA CYS A 275 6.97 8.00 -25.25
C CYS A 275 7.11 7.48 -26.68
N LYS A 276 8.33 7.08 -27.07
CA LYS A 276 8.61 6.65 -28.46
C LYS A 276 7.95 5.32 -28.85
N GLY A 277 7.29 4.64 -27.90
CA GLY A 277 6.61 3.36 -28.08
C GLY A 277 5.33 3.29 -27.23
N PRO A 278 4.83 2.08 -26.93
CA PRO A 278 3.70 1.92 -26.04
C PRO A 278 4.07 2.29 -24.60
N ASP A 279 3.15 2.96 -23.90
CA ASP A 279 3.26 3.24 -22.46
C ASP A 279 2.61 2.13 -21.61
N LEU A 280 2.63 2.27 -20.28
CA LEU A 280 2.14 1.19 -19.40
C LEU A 280 0.66 0.90 -19.64
N LEU A 281 -0.14 1.94 -19.86
CA LEU A 281 -1.56 1.81 -20.14
C LEU A 281 -1.80 1.09 -21.47
N ASP A 282 -1.05 1.42 -22.53
CA ASP A 282 -1.14 0.70 -23.81
C ASP A 282 -0.82 -0.79 -23.63
N LEU A 283 0.21 -1.09 -22.84
CA LEU A 283 0.64 -2.46 -22.56
C LEU A 283 -0.37 -3.21 -21.69
N LEU A 284 -0.98 -2.56 -20.68
CA LEU A 284 -2.05 -3.14 -19.86
C LEU A 284 -3.32 -3.40 -20.67
N LEU A 285 -3.69 -2.49 -21.57
CA LEU A 285 -4.84 -2.66 -22.46
C LEU A 285 -4.63 -3.75 -23.51
N ALA A 286 -3.38 -3.96 -23.93
CA ALA A 286 -2.99 -5.02 -24.85
C ALA A 286 -2.75 -6.37 -24.16
N ALA A 287 -2.59 -6.39 -22.83
CA ALA A 287 -2.23 -7.59 -22.07
C ALA A 287 -3.32 -8.67 -22.20
N HIS A 288 -2.89 -9.86 -22.61
CA HIS A 288 -3.72 -11.06 -22.67
C HIS A 288 -2.91 -12.29 -22.20
N GLY A 289 -3.59 -13.27 -21.61
CA GLY A 289 -2.99 -14.55 -21.25
C GLY A 289 -2.72 -15.42 -22.49
N GLU A 290 -2.18 -16.62 -22.25
CA GLU A 290 -1.96 -17.62 -23.32
C GLU A 290 -3.30 -18.01 -23.99
N ASP A 291 -4.38 -18.06 -23.22
CA ASP A 291 -5.74 -18.03 -23.73
C ASP A 291 -6.18 -16.57 -23.95
N LYS A 292 -6.55 -16.23 -25.19
CA LYS A 292 -6.99 -14.87 -25.60
C LYS A 292 -8.20 -14.34 -24.82
N GLU A 293 -8.88 -15.19 -24.04
CA GLU A 293 -9.99 -14.84 -23.15
C GLU A 293 -9.54 -14.33 -21.77
N GLN A 294 -8.28 -14.56 -21.36
CA GLN A 294 -7.75 -14.01 -20.10
C GLN A 294 -7.21 -12.60 -20.32
N LYS A 295 -8.10 -11.62 -20.37
CA LYS A 295 -7.75 -10.19 -20.37
C LYS A 295 -8.06 -9.57 -19.02
N PHE A 296 -7.39 -8.46 -18.71
CA PHE A 296 -7.82 -7.62 -17.59
C PHE A 296 -9.16 -6.95 -17.89
N THR A 297 -10.05 -6.89 -16.90
CA THR A 297 -11.21 -6.00 -16.94
C THR A 297 -10.77 -4.54 -16.79
N ASP A 298 -11.65 -3.59 -17.06
CA ASP A 298 -11.34 -2.16 -16.88
C ASP A 298 -11.05 -1.82 -15.42
N GLU A 299 -11.75 -2.49 -14.51
CA GLU A 299 -11.49 -2.41 -13.08
C GLU A 299 -10.11 -2.92 -12.71
N GLU A 300 -9.68 -4.04 -13.31
CA GLU A 300 -8.35 -4.62 -13.08
C GLU A 300 -7.25 -3.74 -13.70
N VAL A 301 -7.42 -3.24 -14.93
CA VAL A 301 -6.47 -2.28 -15.54
C VAL A 301 -6.34 -1.03 -14.67
N SER A 302 -7.47 -0.47 -14.21
CA SER A 302 -7.48 0.69 -13.33
C SER A 302 -6.78 0.39 -12.00
N ALA A 303 -7.07 -0.76 -11.39
CA ALA A 303 -6.50 -1.15 -10.11
C ALA A 303 -4.99 -1.43 -10.21
N GLU A 304 -4.52 -2.06 -11.28
CA GLU A 304 -3.09 -2.26 -11.55
C GLU A 304 -2.38 -0.92 -11.75
N ALA A 305 -2.96 -0.02 -12.55
CA ALA A 305 -2.36 1.29 -12.80
C ALA A 305 -2.26 2.14 -11.52
N ILE A 306 -3.29 2.11 -10.66
CA ILE A 306 -3.27 2.74 -9.33
C ILE A 306 -2.23 2.08 -8.42
N THR A 307 -2.08 0.76 -8.53
CA THR A 307 -1.12 0.00 -7.72
C THR A 307 0.31 0.38 -8.07
N PHE A 308 0.64 0.52 -9.35
CA PHE A 308 1.96 1.00 -9.75
C PHE A 308 2.20 2.44 -9.29
N ASP A 309 1.20 3.32 -9.40
CA ASP A 309 1.30 4.70 -8.93
C ASP A 309 1.51 4.80 -7.41
N PHE A 310 0.75 4.03 -6.64
CA PHE A 310 0.84 4.05 -5.20
C PHE A 310 2.14 3.40 -4.69
N ILE A 311 2.57 2.25 -5.23
CA ILE A 311 3.81 1.59 -4.81
C ILE A 311 5.00 2.50 -5.09
N LEU A 312 5.08 3.09 -6.28
CA LEU A 312 6.25 3.87 -6.68
C LEU A 312 6.31 5.22 -5.97
N THR A 313 5.17 5.82 -5.62
CA THR A 313 5.11 7.08 -4.87
C THR A 313 5.37 6.91 -3.37
N VAL A 314 5.06 5.74 -2.78
CA VAL A 314 5.26 5.48 -1.33
C VAL A 314 6.67 4.99 -1.02
N VAL A 315 7.36 4.39 -1.99
CA VAL A 315 8.73 3.86 -1.82
C VAL A 315 9.81 4.93 -2.09
N SER A 316 9.46 6.03 -2.77
CA SER A 316 10.32 7.19 -3.08
C SER A 316 10.30 8.26 -1.99
#